data_AF-A0A659UEW9-F1
#
_entry.id   AF-A0A659UEW9-F1
#
_cell.length_a   1.000
_cell.length_b   1.000
_cell.length_c   1.000
_cell.angle_alpha   90.00
_cell.angle_beta   90.00
_cell.angle_gamma   90.00
#
_symmetry.space_group_name_H-M   'P 1'
#
loop_
_entity.id
_entity.type
_entity.pdbx_description
1 polymer ?
#
loop_
_entity_poly.entity_id
_entity_poly.type
_entity_poly.pdbx_seq_one_letter_code
_entity_poly.pdbx_strand_id
1 'polypeptide(L)'
;GSLTVSNGGAVSNALGYVGDFAGSTGTVFVDGPGSTWSNSADLYVGNLGAGNVTITNGGAISNDTAYVGNSAGSTGMVFVDGAGSTWTNADLFVGSAGTGTLVISHGSTVSSDTGVIGSQAGSTG
;
A
#
# COMPACT_ATOMS: atom_id res chain seq x y z
N GLY A 1 -1.45 -2.93 14.82
CA GLY A 1 -2.51 -1.91 14.99
C GLY A 1 -3.33 -1.82 13.71
N SER A 2 -4.48 -1.14 13.76
CA SER A 2 -5.37 -0.99 12.60
C SER A 2 -5.86 0.46 12.43
N LEU A 3 -6.03 0.89 11.19
CA LEU A 3 -6.67 2.15 10.80
C LEU A 3 -7.80 1.87 9.81
N THR A 4 -8.93 2.54 9.98
CA THR A 4 -10.03 2.55 9.01
C THR A 4 -10.34 4.00 8.63
N VAL A 5 -10.37 4.25 7.32
CA VAL A 5 -10.78 5.52 6.72
C VAL A 5 -12.03 5.23 5.90
N SER A 6 -13.18 5.73 6.35
CA SER A 6 -14.47 5.48 5.70
C SER A 6 -15.40 6.69 5.76
N ASN A 7 -16.56 6.60 5.10
CA ASN A 7 -17.59 7.64 5.10
C ASN A 7 -17.08 9.04 4.67
N GLY A 8 -16.18 9.08 3.68
CA GLY A 8 -15.59 10.34 3.21
C GLY A 8 -14.48 10.89 4.11
N GLY A 9 -14.00 10.12 5.09
CA GLY A 9 -12.87 10.50 5.93
C GLY A 9 -11.57 10.70 5.13
N ALA A 10 -10.71 11.59 5.62
CA ALA A 10 -9.43 11.88 4.99
C ALA A 10 -8.29 11.78 6.01
N VAL A 11 -7.22 11.08 5.64
CA VAL A 11 -5.97 11.01 6.39
C VAL A 11 -4.85 11.54 5.51
N SER A 12 -4.01 12.40 6.07
CA SER A 12 -2.85 12.94 5.38
C SER A 12 -1.61 12.93 6.27
N ASN A 13 -0.46 12.55 5.72
CA ASN A 13 0.81 12.56 6.43
C ASN A 13 1.98 12.64 5.43
N ALA A 14 3.21 12.84 5.92
CA ALA A 14 4.38 12.82 5.05
C ALA A 14 4.76 11.38 4.68
N LEU A 15 5.06 10.56 5.69
CA LEU A 15 5.49 9.16 5.54
C LEU A 15 4.44 8.23 6.15
N GLY A 16 4.03 7.20 5.40
CA GLY A 16 3.07 6.19 5.83
C GLY A 16 3.76 4.86 6.15
N TYR A 17 3.47 4.29 7.31
CA TYR A 17 4.00 2.98 7.71
C TYR A 17 2.89 2.03 8.14
N VAL A 18 2.84 0.86 7.49
CA VAL A 18 1.95 -0.24 7.84
C VAL A 18 2.81 -1.45 8.14
N GLY A 19 3.02 -1.77 9.42
CA GLY A 19 3.96 -2.82 9.84
C GLY A 19 5.41 -2.35 9.81
N ASP A 20 5.74 -1.35 10.65
CA ASP A 20 7.04 -0.67 10.60
C ASP A 20 8.20 -1.54 11.11
N PHE A 21 8.13 -1.99 12.37
CA PHE A 21 9.20 -2.76 13.00
C PHE A 21 9.06 -4.27 12.82
N ALA A 22 10.18 -4.99 12.92
CA ALA A 22 10.21 -6.45 12.90
C ALA A 22 9.24 -7.05 13.94
N GLY A 23 8.49 -8.07 13.52
CA GLY A 23 7.46 -8.71 14.35
C GLY A 23 6.18 -7.87 14.54
N SER A 24 6.12 -6.63 14.01
CA SER A 24 4.90 -5.81 14.07
C SER A 24 3.96 -6.09 12.92
N THR A 25 2.67 -6.04 13.18
CA THR A 25 1.62 -6.14 12.16
C THR A 25 0.76 -4.88 12.12
N GLY A 26 0.61 -4.30 10.93
CA GLY A 26 -0.27 -3.17 10.65
C GLY A 26 -1.33 -3.53 9.61
N THR A 27 -2.52 -2.94 9.76
CA THR A 27 -3.59 -3.02 8.77
C THR A 27 -4.22 -1.65 8.52
N VAL A 28 -4.54 -1.35 7.26
CA VAL A 28 -5.25 -0.12 6.86
C VAL A 28 -6.38 -0.48 5.90
N PHE A 29 -7.57 0.07 6.16
CA PHE A 29 -8.73 0.00 5.27
C PHE A 29 -9.11 1.40 4.81
N VAL A 30 -9.18 1.62 3.49
CA VAL A 30 -9.71 2.85 2.90
C VAL A 30 -10.92 2.46 2.07
N ASP A 31 -12.10 2.76 2.61
CA ASP A 31 -13.37 2.22 2.11
C ASP A 31 -14.42 3.30 1.86
N GLY A 32 -14.99 3.28 0.67
CA GLY A 32 -16.13 4.11 0.31
C GLY A 32 -15.75 5.38 -0.46
N PRO A 33 -16.71 5.97 -1.19
CA PRO A 33 -16.45 7.15 -2.01
C PRO A 33 -15.99 8.34 -1.17
N GLY A 34 -14.94 9.03 -1.64
CA GLY A 34 -14.37 10.20 -0.97
C GLY A 34 -13.48 9.88 0.23
N SER A 35 -13.35 8.60 0.61
CA SER A 35 -12.40 8.20 1.64
C SER A 35 -10.99 8.15 1.09
N THR A 36 -10.07 8.88 1.75
CA THR A 36 -8.74 9.13 1.22
C THR A 36 -7.64 8.92 2.25
N TRP A 37 -6.53 8.35 1.79
CA TRP A 37 -5.27 8.39 2.51
C TRP A 37 -4.14 8.89 1.61
N SER A 38 -3.63 10.08 1.91
CA SER A 38 -2.64 10.75 1.09
C SER A 38 -1.32 10.93 1.85
N ASN A 39 -0.27 10.33 1.32
CA ASN A 39 1.10 10.50 1.79
C ASN A 39 1.80 11.49 0.85
N SER A 40 2.41 12.56 1.37
CA SER A 40 3.14 13.50 0.52
C SER A 40 4.53 12.99 0.09
N ALA A 41 4.99 11.90 0.72
CA ALA A 41 6.22 11.19 0.41
C ALA A 41 5.92 9.67 0.41
N ASP A 42 6.78 8.87 1.04
CA ASP A 42 6.76 7.43 0.91
C ASP A 42 5.63 6.73 1.67
N LEU A 43 5.19 5.61 1.11
CA LEU A 43 4.33 4.62 1.76
C LEU A 43 5.04 3.27 1.85
N TYR A 44 5.18 2.76 3.07
CA TYR A 44 5.73 1.44 3.36
C TYR A 44 4.64 0.50 3.84
N VAL A 45 4.35 -0.53 3.05
CA VAL A 45 3.47 -1.65 3.41
C VAL A 45 4.34 -2.87 3.67
N GLY A 46 4.57 -3.17 4.95
CA GLY A 46 5.58 -4.12 5.40
C GLY A 46 6.98 -3.52 5.26
N ASN A 47 7.38 -2.64 6.18
CA ASN A 47 8.72 -2.04 6.17
C ASN A 47 9.77 -3.07 6.62
N LEU A 48 9.75 -3.40 7.92
CA LEU A 48 10.51 -4.52 8.52
C LEU A 48 9.56 -5.61 9.05
N GLY A 49 8.27 -5.30 9.20
CA GLY A 49 7.24 -6.21 9.70
C GLY A 49 6.25 -6.66 8.63
N ALA A 50 5.00 -6.87 9.05
CA ALA A 50 3.88 -7.26 8.19
C ALA A 50 2.89 -6.11 8.01
N GLY A 51 2.64 -5.71 6.76
CA GLY A 51 1.70 -4.65 6.43
C GLY A 51 0.62 -5.13 5.47
N ASN A 52 -0.64 -4.75 5.75
CA ASN A 52 -1.77 -5.03 4.86
C ASN A 52 -2.57 -3.77 4.62
N VAL A 53 -2.82 -3.46 3.35
CA VAL A 53 -3.66 -2.33 2.93
C VAL A 53 -4.78 -2.85 2.04
N THR A 54 -6.00 -2.38 2.28
CA THR A 54 -7.18 -2.69 1.47
C THR A 54 -7.86 -1.39 1.05
N ILE A 55 -8.10 -1.26 -0.24
CA ILE A 55 -8.79 -0.12 -0.86
C ILE A 55 -10.03 -0.64 -1.57
N THR A 56 -11.21 -0.21 -1.11
CA THR A 56 -12.49 -0.77 -1.58
C THR A 56 -13.55 0.31 -1.80
N ASN A 57 -14.58 -0.05 -2.57
CA ASN A 57 -15.83 0.71 -2.74
C ASN A 57 -15.63 2.20 -3.13
N GLY A 58 -14.61 2.51 -3.95
CA GLY A 58 -14.34 3.89 -4.36
C GLY A 58 -13.40 4.67 -3.44
N GLY A 59 -12.73 3.98 -2.49
CA GLY A 59 -11.65 4.56 -1.70
C GLY A 59 -10.41 4.87 -2.54
N ALA A 60 -9.59 5.81 -2.07
CA ALA A 60 -8.41 6.25 -2.79
C ALA A 60 -7.18 6.39 -1.89
N ILE A 61 -6.03 5.89 -2.37
CA ILE A 61 -4.72 6.14 -1.77
C ILE A 61 -3.84 6.88 -2.77
N SER A 62 -3.03 7.81 -2.26
CA SER A 62 -1.97 8.46 -3.04
C SER A 62 -0.67 8.55 -2.23
N ASN A 63 0.47 8.35 -2.89
CA ASN A 63 1.79 8.57 -2.31
C ASN A 63 2.80 8.96 -3.38
N ASP A 64 4.04 9.30 -3.00
CA ASP A 64 5.13 9.51 -3.96
C ASP A 64 5.78 8.16 -4.32
N THR A 65 6.60 7.60 -3.42
CA THR A 65 7.19 6.26 -3.60
C THR A 65 6.51 5.21 -2.71
N ALA A 66 6.20 4.04 -3.26
CA ALA A 66 5.57 2.94 -2.53
C ALA A 66 6.49 1.71 -2.47
N TYR A 67 6.61 1.13 -1.29
CA TYR A 67 7.28 -0.15 -1.06
C TYR A 67 6.30 -1.16 -0.46
N VAL A 68 6.06 -2.26 -1.17
CA VAL A 68 5.26 -3.39 -0.71
C VAL A 68 6.21 -4.56 -0.46
N GLY A 69 6.50 -4.85 0.81
CA GLY A 69 7.57 -5.78 1.21
C GLY A 69 8.95 -5.15 1.03
N ASN A 70 9.26 -4.16 1.86
CA ASN A 70 10.47 -3.33 1.71
C ASN A 70 11.76 -4.08 2.04
N SER A 71 11.85 -4.67 3.22
CA SER A 71 13.09 -5.26 3.74
C SER A 71 13.08 -6.79 3.73
N ALA A 72 14.25 -7.41 3.80
CA ALA A 72 14.38 -8.86 3.92
C ALA A 72 13.58 -9.39 5.13
N GLY A 73 12.77 -10.42 4.90
CA GLY A 73 11.88 -11.00 5.92
C GLY A 73 10.59 -10.22 6.20
N SER A 74 10.39 -9.04 5.60
CA SER A 74 9.13 -8.30 5.67
C SER A 74 8.08 -8.86 4.71
N THR A 75 6.80 -8.61 4.99
CA THR A 75 5.70 -8.97 4.10
C THR A 75 4.76 -7.78 3.92
N GLY A 76 4.57 -7.37 2.67
CA GLY A 76 3.60 -6.35 2.29
C GLY A 76 2.50 -6.92 1.43
N MET A 77 1.25 -6.59 1.73
CA MET A 77 0.12 -6.93 0.89
C MET A 77 -0.78 -5.72 0.65
N VAL A 78 -1.09 -5.45 -0.61
CA VAL A 78 -2.05 -4.41 -1.01
C VAL A 78 -3.13 -5.04 -1.88
N PHE A 79 -4.39 -4.84 -1.49
CA PHE A 79 -5.57 -5.27 -2.23
C PHE A 79 -6.37 -4.04 -2.67
N VAL A 80 -6.50 -3.83 -3.98
CA VAL A 80 -7.25 -2.72 -4.56
C VAL A 80 -8.42 -3.29 -5.34
N ASP A 81 -9.63 -3.01 -4.89
CA ASP A 81 -10.81 -3.74 -5.36
C ASP A 81 -12.05 -2.87 -5.52
N GLY A 82 -12.83 -3.20 -6.54
CA GLY A 82 -14.09 -2.53 -6.84
C GLY A 82 -13.91 -1.29 -7.72
N ALA A 83 -14.90 -1.06 -8.57
CA ALA A 83 -14.89 0.05 -9.52
C ALA A 83 -14.75 1.40 -8.79
N GLY A 84 -13.84 2.24 -9.28
CA GLY A 84 -13.55 3.54 -8.69
C GLY A 84 -12.56 3.51 -7.52
N SER A 85 -12.19 2.34 -6.99
CA SER A 85 -11.10 2.24 -6.02
C SER A 85 -9.76 2.49 -6.72
N THR A 86 -8.93 3.35 -6.13
CA THR A 86 -7.70 3.81 -6.78
C THR A 86 -6.49 3.79 -5.85
N TRP A 87 -5.33 3.50 -6.44
CA TRP A 87 -4.04 3.77 -5.82
C TRP A 87 -3.10 4.43 -6.84
N THR A 88 -2.65 5.64 -6.54
CA THR A 88 -1.74 6.40 -7.43
C THR A 88 -0.42 6.67 -6.72
N ASN A 89 0.69 6.44 -7.41
CA ASN A 89 2.02 6.79 -6.94
C ASN A 89 2.94 7.19 -8.12
N ALA A 90 4.10 7.77 -7.81
CA ALA A 90 5.14 7.98 -8.81
C ALA A 90 5.91 6.68 -9.05
N ASP A 91 6.47 6.11 -7.98
CA ASP A 91 7.24 4.86 -8.05
C ASP A 91 6.61 3.76 -7.18
N LEU A 92 6.52 2.54 -7.72
CA LEU A 92 5.99 1.37 -7.04
C LEU A 92 6.96 0.19 -7.08
N PHE A 93 7.36 -0.28 -5.91
CA PHE A 93 8.16 -1.48 -5.72
C PHE A 93 7.34 -2.57 -5.02
N VAL A 94 7.08 -3.67 -5.71
CA VAL A 94 6.46 -4.87 -5.15
C VAL A 94 7.54 -5.94 -4.97
N GLY A 95 7.82 -6.31 -3.73
CA GLY A 95 8.92 -7.19 -3.39
C GLY A 95 10.28 -6.50 -3.57
N SER A 96 10.53 -5.42 -2.83
CA SER A 96 11.80 -4.69 -2.90
C SER A 96 12.97 -5.57 -2.45
N ALA A 97 13.10 -5.83 -1.14
CA ALA A 97 13.96 -6.89 -0.58
C ALA A 97 13.15 -7.98 0.15
N GLY A 98 11.86 -7.75 0.41
CA GLY A 98 10.98 -8.70 1.09
C GLY A 98 10.03 -9.42 0.15
N THR A 99 8.91 -9.85 0.72
CA THR A 99 7.78 -10.41 -0.03
C THR A 99 6.71 -9.35 -0.20
N GLY A 100 6.47 -8.92 -1.44
CA GLY A 100 5.38 -8.03 -1.80
C GLY A 100 4.27 -8.76 -2.52
N THR A 101 3.05 -8.32 -2.35
CA THR A 101 1.91 -8.77 -3.16
C THR A 101 0.97 -7.60 -3.41
N LEU A 102 0.66 -7.37 -4.69
CA LEU A 102 -0.35 -6.41 -5.12
C LEU A 102 -1.43 -7.16 -5.91
N VAL A 103 -2.68 -6.99 -5.50
CA VAL A 103 -3.84 -7.54 -6.21
C VAL A 103 -4.75 -6.40 -6.64
N ILE A 104 -5.13 -6.41 -7.92
CA ILE A 104 -6.00 -5.43 -8.56
C ILE A 104 -7.19 -6.17 -9.15
N SER A 105 -8.40 -5.86 -8.72
CA SER A 105 -9.61 -6.60 -9.10
C SER A 105 -10.87 -5.74 -9.23
N HIS A 106 -11.89 -6.32 -9.88
CA HIS A 106 -13.25 -5.76 -10.02
C HIS A 106 -13.32 -4.30 -10.52
N GLY A 107 -12.44 -3.94 -11.47
CA GLY A 107 -12.47 -2.62 -12.13
C GLY A 107 -11.80 -1.50 -11.32
N SER A 108 -11.03 -1.85 -10.29
CA SER A 108 -10.13 -0.91 -9.62
C SER A 108 -8.98 -0.47 -10.53
N THR A 109 -8.24 0.55 -10.12
CA THR A 109 -7.10 1.07 -10.89
C THR A 109 -5.90 1.34 -9.99
N VAL A 110 -4.72 0.90 -10.42
CA VAL A 110 -3.44 1.30 -9.84
C VAL A 110 -2.62 1.98 -10.91
N SER A 111 -2.06 3.14 -10.62
CA SER A 111 -1.22 3.91 -11.54
C SER A 111 0.10 4.27 -10.88
N SER A 112 1.19 4.04 -11.61
CA SER A 112 2.56 4.37 -11.24
C SER A 112 3.31 4.87 -12.47
N ASP A 113 4.18 5.87 -12.33
CA ASP A 113 5.09 6.27 -13.42
C ASP A 113 6.14 5.17 -13.66
N THR A 114 6.67 4.60 -12.58
CA THR A 114 7.57 3.43 -12.60
C THR A 114 7.03 2.29 -11.73
N GLY A 115 7.03 1.07 -12.27
CA GLY A 115 6.71 -0.14 -11.53
C GLY A 115 7.84 -1.17 -11.57
N VAL A 116 8.24 -1.69 -10.42
CA VAL A 116 9.28 -2.73 -10.28
C VAL A 116 8.73 -3.89 -9.45
N ILE A 117 8.93 -5.11 -9.95
CA ILE A 117 8.56 -6.37 -9.27
C ILE A 117 9.82 -7.18 -9.04
N GLY A 118 10.12 -7.49 -7.77
CA GLY A 118 11.31 -8.26 -7.41
C GLY A 118 12.62 -7.48 -7.62
N SER A 119 12.86 -6.42 -6.83
CA SER A 119 13.96 -5.47 -7.06
C SER A 119 15.35 -6.00 -6.66
N GLN A 120 15.45 -6.69 -5.52
CA GLN A 120 16.73 -7.16 -4.96
C GLN A 120 16.87 -8.67 -5.04
N ALA A 121 18.11 -9.16 -4.95
CA ALA A 121 18.38 -10.60 -4.97
C ALA A 121 17.66 -11.31 -3.82
N GLY A 122 16.84 -12.30 -4.17
CA GLY A 122 16.09 -13.12 -3.21
C GLY A 122 14.76 -12.52 -2.75
N SER A 123 14.34 -11.35 -3.26
CA SER A 123 13.00 -10.82 -3.01
C SER A 123 11.93 -11.57 -3.82
N THR A 124 10.66 -11.40 -3.45
CA THR A 124 9.51 -11.97 -4.17
C THR A 124 8.45 -10.89 -4.34
N GLY A 125 7.96 -10.69 -5.56
CA GLY A 125 6.90 -9.73 -5.89
C GLY A 125 5.82 -10.35 -6.75
#